data_AF-A0A536C9N7-F1
#
_entry.id   AF-A0A536C9N7-F1
#
_cell.length_a   1.000
_cell.length_b   1.000
_cell.length_c   1.000
_cell.angle_alpha   90.00
_cell.angle_beta   90.00
_cell.angle_gamma   90.00
#
_symmetry.space_group_name_H-M   'P 1'
#
loop_
_entity.id
_entity.type
_entity.pdbx_description
1 polymer ?
#
loop_
_entity_poly.entity_id
_entity_poly.type
_entity_poly.pdbx_seq_one_letter_code
_entity_poly.pdbx_strand_id
1 'polypeptide(L)' 'IPQAELALHLGELPRDRDLLVVCEGGTRSARAARFLKQTGFSHVTNLVGGTGAWRQAGLPTEREPA' A
#
# COMPACT_ATOMS: atom_id res chain seq x y z
N ILE A 1 -1.41 7.15 -3.57
CA ILE A 1 -1.82 7.90 -2.37
C ILE A 1 -0.71 7.86 -1.33
N PRO A 2 -0.05 9.00 -1.03
CA PRO A 2 0.94 9.11 0.03
C PRO A 2 0.38 8.75 1.41
N GLN A 3 1.21 8.19 2.30
CA GLN A 3 0.76 7.73 3.64
C GLN A 3 0.15 8.87 4.48
N ALA A 4 0.66 10.10 4.36
CA ALA A 4 0.20 11.26 5.13
C ALA A 4 -1.19 11.75 4.68
N GLU A 5 -1.53 11.54 3.41
CA GLU A 5 -2.79 12.00 2.80
C GLU A 5 -3.88 10.92 2.86
N LEU A 6 -3.53 9.67 3.20
CA LEU A 6 -4.42 8.52 3.15
C LEU A 6 -5.76 8.74 3.88
N ALA A 7 -5.78 9.49 4.98
CA ALA A 7 -7.00 9.79 5.73
C ALA A 7 -8.00 10.62 4.93
N LEU A 8 -7.52 11.49 4.02
CA LEU A 8 -8.36 12.35 3.16
C LEU A 8 -8.98 11.57 2.00
N HIS A 9 -8.35 10.46 1.58
CA HIS A 9 -8.76 9.68 0.41
C HIS A 9 -9.50 8.38 0.76
N LEU A 10 -9.95 8.19 2.02
CA LEU A 10 -10.64 6.95 2.43
C LEU A 10 -11.91 6.65 1.64
N GLY A 11 -12.57 7.68 1.11
CA GLY A 11 -13.79 7.54 0.29
C GLY A 11 -13.53 7.02 -1.13
N GLU A 12 -12.28 7.11 -1.61
CA GLU A 12 -11.89 6.67 -2.96
C GLU A 12 -11.50 5.19 -3.01
N LEU A 13 -11.28 4.57 -1.84
CA LEU A 13 -10.81 3.20 -1.75
C LEU A 13 -11.98 2.20 -1.79
N PRO A 14 -11.90 1.13 -2.59
CA PRO A 14 -12.93 0.09 -2.63
C PRO A 14 -12.99 -0.63 -1.27
N ARG A 15 -14.20 -0.92 -0.81
CA ARG A 15 -14.48 -1.57 0.48
C ARG A 15 -14.74 -3.08 0.34
N ASP A 16 -15.07 -3.51 -0.86
CA ASP A 16 -15.52 -4.85 -1.26
C ASP A 16 -14.40 -5.68 -1.91
N ARG A 17 -13.16 -5.18 -1.89
CA ARG A 17 -12.00 -5.82 -2.53
C ARG A 17 -10.79 -5.87 -1.63
N ASP A 18 -9.91 -6.82 -1.91
CA ASP A 18 -8.60 -6.92 -1.26
C ASP A 18 -7.71 -5.71 -1.63
N LEU A 19 -7.14 -5.07 -0.62
CA LEU A 19 -6.19 -3.97 -0.78
C LEU A 19 -4.77 -4.45 -0.49
N LEU A 20 -3.90 -4.40 -1.51
CA LEU A 20 -2.46 -4.53 -1.33
C LEU A 20 -1.83 -3.14 -1.18
N VAL A 21 -1.18 -2.89 -0.04
CA VAL A 21 -0.53 -1.61 0.26
C VAL A 21 0.98 -1.78 0.17
N VAL A 22 1.63 -0.88 -0.56
CA VAL A 22 3.08 -0.93 -0.84
C VAL A 22 3.73 0.44 -0.66
N CYS A 23 4.96 0.44 -0.17
CA CYS A 23 5.88 1.56 -0.22
C CYS A 23 7.28 1.05 -0.55
N GLU A 24 8.29 1.91 -0.54
CA GLU A 24 9.66 1.51 -0.92
C GLU A 24 10.24 0.32 -0.13
N GLY A 25 10.17 0.34 1.20
CA GLY A 25 10.74 -0.70 2.07
C GLY A 25 9.74 -1.45 2.95
N GLY A 26 8.44 -1.19 2.79
CA GLY A 26 7.37 -1.84 3.57
C GLY A 26 6.96 -1.15 4.88
N THR A 27 7.78 -0.27 5.48
CA THR A 27 7.48 0.34 6.80
C THR A 27 6.30 1.31 6.77
N ARG A 28 6.23 2.19 5.78
CA ARG A 28 5.14 3.19 5.65
C ARG A 28 3.81 2.52 5.28
N SER A 29 3.88 1.52 4.39
CA SER A 29 2.72 0.74 3.98
C SER A 29 2.19 -0.15 5.09
N ALA A 30 3.03 -0.66 6.00
CA ALA A 30 2.57 -1.35 7.19
C ALA A 30 1.75 -0.44 8.12
N ARG A 31 2.18 0.82 8.30
CA ARG A 31 1.40 1.83 9.06
C ARG A 31 0.07 2.15 8.38
N ALA A 32 0.09 2.38 7.07
CA ALA A 32 -1.12 2.58 6.27
C ALA A 32 -2.09 1.40 6.36
N ALA A 33 -1.59 0.16 6.23
CA ALA A 33 -2.40 -1.04 6.32
C ALA A 33 -3.07 -1.18 7.70
N ARG A 34 -2.35 -0.88 8.78
CA ARG A 34 -2.91 -0.87 10.14
C ARG A 34 -4.02 0.19 10.27
N PHE A 35 -3.78 1.39 9.76
CA PHE A 35 -4.76 2.47 9.76
C PHE A 35 -6.02 2.08 8.98
N LEU A 36 -5.89 1.52 7.77
CA LEU A 36 -7.02 1.06 6.97
C LEU A 36 -7.84 -0.03 7.69
N LYS A 37 -7.18 -1.00 8.35
CA LYS A 37 -7.89 -1.99 9.16
C LYS A 37 -8.69 -1.35 10.30
N GLN A 38 -8.12 -0.34 10.96
CA GLN A 38 -8.79 0.41 12.02
C GLN A 38 -9.99 1.24 11.53
N THR A 39 -9.99 1.65 10.26
CA THR A 39 -11.09 2.41 9.64
C THR A 39 -12.13 1.52 8.95
N GLY A 40 -12.05 0.20 9.16
CA GLY A 40 -13.06 -0.77 8.74
C GLY A 40 -12.80 -1.43 7.38
N PHE A 41 -11.59 -1.36 6.85
CA PHE A 41 -11.21 -2.17 5.69
C PHE A 41 -10.81 -3.57 6.16
N SER A 42 -11.65 -4.55 5.84
CA SER A 42 -11.50 -5.93 6.31
C SER A 42 -10.32 -6.65 5.65
N HIS A 43 -10.05 -6.35 4.38
CA HIS A 43 -9.09 -7.06 3.54
C HIS A 43 -7.93 -6.17 3.14
N VAL A 44 -6.92 -6.07 4.01
CA VAL A 44 -5.73 -5.24 3.76
C VAL A 44 -4.46 -6.02 4.03
N THR A 45 -3.59 -6.06 3.03
CA THR A 45 -2.30 -6.76 3.05
C THR A 45 -1.17 -5.76 2.79
N ASN A 46 -0.08 -5.87 3.53
CA ASN A 46 1.13 -5.08 3.31
C ASN A 46 2.18 -5.93 2.59
N LEU A 47 2.80 -5.39 1.53
CA LEU A 47 3.94 -6.04 0.90
C LEU A 47 5.20 -5.87 1.78
N VAL A 48 5.64 -6.96 2.39
CA VAL A 48 6.87 -6.98 3.22
C VAL A 48 8.08 -6.68 2.34
N GLY A 49 8.95 -5.78 2.81
CA GLY A 49 10.11 -5.31 2.06
C GLY A 49 9.79 -4.34 0.91
N GLY A 50 8.50 -4.09 0.64
CA GLY A 50 8.06 -3.07 -0.31
C GLY A 50 8.47 -3.33 -1.76
N THR A 51 8.51 -2.27 -2.57
CA THR A 51 9.03 -2.32 -3.94
C THR A 51 10.51 -2.71 -3.99
N GLY A 52 11.27 -2.52 -2.91
CA GLY A 52 12.64 -3.03 -2.78
C GLY A 52 12.71 -4.55 -2.90
N ALA A 53 11.93 -5.28 -2.09
CA ALA A 53 11.86 -6.74 -2.17
C ALA A 53 11.27 -7.24 -3.51
N TRP A 54 10.28 -6.52 -4.06
CA TRP A 54 9.72 -6.82 -5.37
C TRP A 54 10.78 -6.79 -6.47
N ARG A 55 11.62 -5.75 -6.50
CA ARG A 55 12.73 -5.64 -7.45
C ARG A 55 13.81 -6.69 -7.22
N GLN A 56 14.14 -7.00 -5.96
CA GLN A 56 15.09 -8.07 -5.63
C GLN A 56 14.62 -9.45 -6.10
N ALA A 57 13.31 -9.67 -6.11
CA ALA A 57 12.71 -10.88 -6.66
C ALA A 57 12.69 -10.92 -8.20
N GLY A 58 13.22 -9.90 -8.89
CA GLY A 58 13.26 -9.83 -10.34
C GLY A 58 11.90 -9.61 -11.01
N LEU A 59 10.91 -9.12 -10.25
CA LEU A 59 9.56 -8.89 -10.75
C LEU A 59 9.47 -7.57 -11.54
N PRO A 60 8.57 -7.47 -12.52
CA PRO A 60 8.47 -6.31 -13.40
C PRO A 60 8.09 -5.05 -12.61
N THR A 61 8.68 -3.92 -12.99
CA THR A 61 8.33 -2.59 -12.47
C THR A 61 8.17 -1.61 -13.59
N GLU A 62 7.20 -0.73 -13.47
CA GLU A 62 7.02 0.42 -14.35
C GLU A 62 7.56 1.68 -13.68
N ARG A 63 8.10 2.59 -14.49
CA ARG A 63 8.45 3.95 -14.07
C ARG A 63 7.73 4.88 -15.02
N GLU A 64 6.92 5.78 -14.49
CA GLU A 64 6.44 6.90 -15.29
C GLU A 64 7.65 7.74 -15.73
N PRO A 65 7.69 8.20 -16.99
CA PRO A 65 8.69 9.16 -17.43
C PRO A 65 8.56 10.45 -16.59
N ALA A 66 9.71 11.02 -16.25
CA ALA A 66 9.81 12.25 -15.45
C ALA A 66 9.28 13.48 -16.20
#